data_AF-A0A7C1L2F6-F1
#
_entry.id   AF-A0A7C1L2F6-F1
#
_cell.length_a   1.000
_cell.length_b   1.000
_cell.length_c   1.000
_cell.angle_alpha   90.00
_cell.angle_beta   90.00
_cell.angle_gamma   90.00
#
_symmetry.space_group_name_H-M   'P 1'
#
loop_
_entity.id
_entity.type
_entity.pdbx_description
1 polymer ?
#
loop_
_entity_poly.entity_id
_entity_poly.type
_entity_poly.pdbx_seq_one_letter_code
_entity_poly.pdbx_strand_id
1 'polypeptide(L)'
;MAEFNLTRLKPLTKSMFEGQQKWSDRNWKETVSRHYLVIEKLVEKTQVFALWKRRLGIKYHEVAKELIPEIFMDAYMSIDFACMGLYKQANICLRAQLETTLRLVYFSTHRVEFKWWQSGSEWYLGDKDVWGKGYIYFKLLKEFKEFDVARSDELFSEIRTFYKLLSHYVHSSMGSFQTKPNRISPKYEPDEFVKWKSNFNDVQKFVNVILALGFAETFKASDISTQRKILKVIENNDYKDRLRRSLNLRIPGRI
;
A
#
# COMPACT_ATOMS: atom_id res chain seq x y z
N MET A 1 -9.35 -0.59 33.49
CA MET A 1 -9.97 -1.08 32.25
C MET A 1 -10.97 -2.15 32.62
N ALA A 2 -12.23 -2.03 32.20
CA ALA A 2 -13.21 -3.10 32.44
C ALA A 2 -12.87 -4.30 31.56
N GLU A 3 -12.77 -5.49 32.16
CA GLU A 3 -12.49 -6.73 31.44
C GLU A 3 -13.69 -7.08 30.55
N PHE A 4 -13.43 -7.31 29.26
CA PHE A 4 -14.49 -7.65 28.30
C PHE A 4 -15.02 -9.05 28.62
N ASN A 5 -16.27 -9.12 29.10
CA ASN A 5 -16.88 -10.39 29.47
C ASN A 5 -17.72 -10.96 28.30
N LEU A 6 -17.17 -11.96 27.61
CA LEU A 6 -17.82 -12.70 26.52
C LEU A 6 -19.17 -13.33 26.92
N THR A 7 -19.41 -13.61 28.21
CA THR A 7 -20.67 -14.20 28.66
C THR A 7 -21.85 -13.22 28.61
N ARG A 8 -21.57 -11.91 28.47
CA ARG A 8 -22.60 -10.86 28.34
C ARG A 8 -23.06 -10.64 26.90
N LEU A 9 -22.42 -11.27 25.91
CA LEU A 9 -22.85 -11.18 24.52
C LEU A 9 -24.12 -12.00 24.28
N LYS A 10 -25.01 -11.48 23.42
CA LYS A 10 -26.13 -12.26 22.91
C LYS A 10 -25.61 -13.52 22.19
N PRO A 11 -26.33 -14.65 22.22
CA PRO A 11 -25.85 -15.92 21.66
C PRO A 11 -25.35 -15.84 20.21
N LEU A 12 -26.06 -15.10 19.35
CA LEU A 12 -25.67 -14.92 17.94
C LEU A 12 -24.34 -14.17 17.80
N THR A 13 -24.16 -13.08 18.54
CA THR A 13 -22.93 -12.28 18.53
C THR A 13 -21.74 -13.09 19.05
N LYS A 14 -21.97 -13.88 20.11
CA LYS A 14 -20.97 -14.81 20.65
C LYS A 14 -20.57 -15.86 19.61
N SER A 15 -21.55 -16.51 18.97
CA SER A 15 -21.28 -17.51 17.93
C SER A 15 -20.54 -16.94 16.72
N MET A 16 -20.86 -15.71 16.30
CA MET A 16 -20.15 -15.01 15.24
C MET A 16 -18.68 -14.75 15.61
N PHE A 17 -18.43 -14.25 16.82
CA PHE A 17 -17.09 -13.98 17.33
C PHE A 17 -16.25 -15.26 17.44
N GLU A 18 -16.79 -16.31 18.07
CA GLU A 18 -16.09 -17.60 18.23
C GLU A 18 -15.83 -18.26 16.86
N GLY A 19 -16.79 -18.17 15.95
CA GLY A 19 -16.65 -18.64 14.58
C GLY A 19 -15.52 -17.92 13.86
N GLN A 20 -15.48 -16.58 13.94
CA GLN A 20 -14.42 -15.75 13.38
C GLN A 20 -13.05 -16.14 13.91
N GLN A 21 -12.89 -16.15 15.23
CA GLN A 21 -11.64 -16.48 15.89
C GLN A 21 -11.14 -17.87 15.48
N LYS A 22 -12.02 -18.85 15.42
CA LYS A 22 -11.66 -20.23 15.06
C LYS A 22 -11.06 -20.34 13.66
N TRP A 23 -11.68 -19.72 12.65
CA TRP A 23 -11.15 -19.83 11.29
C TRP A 23 -9.96 -18.90 11.06
N SER A 24 -9.93 -17.71 11.67
CA SER A 24 -8.79 -16.78 11.54
C SER A 24 -7.53 -17.38 12.16
N ASP A 25 -7.62 -17.92 13.37
CA ASP A 25 -6.47 -18.49 14.08
C ASP A 25 -5.91 -19.72 13.37
N ARG A 26 -6.79 -20.56 12.84
CA ARG A 26 -6.38 -21.74 12.06
C ARG A 26 -5.66 -21.32 10.78
N ASN A 27 -6.25 -20.41 10.01
CA ASN A 27 -5.65 -19.94 8.76
C ASN A 27 -4.32 -19.22 9.02
N TRP A 28 -4.26 -18.42 10.09
CA TRP A 28 -3.04 -17.72 10.50
C TRP A 28 -1.90 -18.69 10.78
N LYS A 29 -2.15 -19.66 11.68
CA LYS A 29 -1.18 -20.69 12.04
C LYS A 29 -0.71 -21.47 10.83
N GLU A 30 -1.63 -21.88 9.96
CA GLU A 30 -1.31 -22.63 8.74
C GLU A 30 -0.49 -21.80 7.75
N THR A 31 -0.83 -20.52 7.55
CA THR A 31 -0.09 -19.64 6.64
C THR A 31 1.30 -19.35 7.16
N VAL A 32 1.42 -19.00 8.45
CA VAL A 32 2.70 -18.72 9.09
C VAL A 32 3.59 -19.96 9.12
N SER A 33 3.07 -21.14 9.47
CA SER A 33 3.90 -22.36 9.50
C SER A 33 4.50 -22.70 8.13
N ARG A 34 3.81 -22.33 7.04
CA ARG A 34 4.26 -22.57 5.66
C ARG A 34 5.15 -21.46 5.11
N HIS A 35 4.93 -20.20 5.52
CA HIS A 35 5.50 -19.02 4.85
C HIS A 35 6.19 -18.04 5.80
N TYR A 36 6.57 -18.43 7.02
CA TYR A 36 7.11 -17.49 8.03
C TYR A 36 8.24 -16.60 7.50
N LEU A 37 9.24 -17.16 6.79
CA LEU A 37 10.35 -16.38 6.20
C LEU A 37 9.88 -15.36 5.16
N VAL A 38 8.84 -15.70 4.40
CA VAL A 38 8.27 -14.77 3.42
C VAL A 38 7.55 -13.65 4.16
N ILE A 39 6.71 -13.98 5.14
CA ILE A 39 5.94 -13.00 5.92
C ILE A 39 6.87 -12.06 6.66
N GLU A 40 7.92 -12.57 7.31
CA GLU A 40 8.94 -11.77 7.99
C GLU A 40 9.57 -10.75 7.03
N LYS A 41 9.98 -11.19 5.83
CA LYS A 41 10.50 -10.27 4.80
C LYS A 41 9.48 -9.24 4.34
N LEU A 42 8.19 -9.59 4.23
CA LEU A 42 7.15 -8.63 3.87
C LEU A 42 6.93 -7.59 4.98
N VAL A 43 6.96 -8.01 6.24
CA VAL A 43 6.88 -7.11 7.40
C VAL A 43 8.12 -6.20 7.47
N GLU A 44 9.32 -6.72 7.21
CA GLU A 44 10.53 -5.89 7.12
C GLU A 44 10.41 -4.80 6.06
N LYS A 45 9.79 -5.09 4.91
CA LYS A 45 9.55 -4.08 3.86
C LYS A 45 8.70 -2.92 4.35
N THR A 46 7.72 -3.14 5.24
CA THR A 46 6.87 -2.05 5.74
C THR A 46 7.62 -1.09 6.67
N GLN A 47 8.75 -1.52 7.24
CA GLN A 47 9.58 -0.65 8.09
C GLN A 47 10.17 0.55 7.33
N VAL A 48 10.22 0.49 5.99
CA VAL A 48 10.62 1.62 5.15
C VAL A 48 9.74 2.85 5.38
N PHE A 49 8.48 2.68 5.78
CA PHE A 49 7.57 3.78 6.04
C PHE A 49 7.97 4.60 7.27
N ALA A 50 8.66 4.00 8.25
CA ALA A 50 9.26 4.76 9.35
C ALA A 50 10.40 5.68 8.87
N LEU A 51 11.16 5.25 7.86
CA LEU A 51 12.17 6.10 7.21
C LEU A 51 11.50 7.27 6.49
N TRP A 52 10.48 7.00 5.69
CA TRP A 52 9.71 8.03 5.01
C TRP A 52 9.08 9.02 5.98
N LYS A 53 8.46 8.55 7.08
CA LYS A 53 7.86 9.41 8.11
C LYS A 53 8.85 10.43 8.66
N ARG A 54 10.03 9.96 9.04
CA ARG A 54 11.08 10.81 9.57
C ARG A 54 11.59 11.82 8.54
N ARG A 55 11.74 11.42 7.27
CA ARG A 55 12.25 12.29 6.22
C ARG A 55 11.24 13.35 5.81
N LEU A 56 10.00 12.95 5.54
CA LEU A 56 8.96 13.89 5.13
C LEU A 56 8.50 14.77 6.28
N GLY A 57 8.62 14.31 7.53
CA GLY A 57 8.27 15.07 8.73
C GLY A 57 9.02 16.40 8.91
N ILE A 58 10.15 16.60 8.22
CA ILE A 58 10.92 17.85 8.29
C ILE A 58 10.23 18.99 7.52
N LYS A 59 9.75 18.70 6.29
CA LYS A 59 9.22 19.72 5.36
C LYS A 59 7.70 19.62 5.16
N TYR A 60 7.15 18.42 5.25
CA TYR A 60 5.75 18.09 4.96
C TYR A 60 5.02 17.60 6.19
N HIS A 61 5.42 18.08 7.38
CA HIS A 61 5.01 17.57 8.69
C HIS A 61 3.51 17.28 8.80
N GLU A 62 2.65 18.23 8.44
CA GLU A 62 1.19 18.12 8.57
C GLU A 62 0.62 16.92 7.79
N VAL A 63 0.86 16.87 6.48
CA VAL A 63 0.36 15.81 5.59
C VAL A 63 1.02 14.46 5.89
N ALA A 64 2.34 14.45 6.11
CA ALA A 64 3.10 13.23 6.35
C ALA A 64 2.77 12.57 7.69
N LYS A 65 2.43 13.38 8.70
CA LYS A 65 2.04 12.89 10.03
C LYS A 65 0.76 12.06 9.98
N GLU A 66 -0.17 12.40 9.09
CA GLU A 66 -1.46 11.72 8.97
C GLU A 66 -1.40 10.55 7.99
N LEU A 67 -0.84 10.77 6.80
CA LEU A 67 -0.97 9.79 5.72
C LEU A 67 0.07 8.66 5.74
N ILE A 68 1.29 8.88 6.27
CA ILE A 68 2.28 7.79 6.35
C ILE A 68 1.87 6.68 7.33
N PRO A 69 1.35 6.97 8.53
CA PRO A 69 0.79 5.92 9.39
C PRO A 69 -0.30 5.11 8.70
N GLU A 70 -1.18 5.76 7.95
CA GLU A 70 -2.23 5.06 7.19
C GLU A 70 -1.65 4.15 6.11
N ILE A 71 -0.69 4.65 5.31
CA ILE A 71 0.03 3.83 4.30
C ILE A 71 0.72 2.61 4.93
N PHE A 72 1.31 2.79 6.11
CA PHE A 72 1.91 1.68 6.86
C PHE A 72 0.85 0.68 7.33
N MET A 73 -0.25 1.18 7.92
CA MET A 73 -1.31 0.34 8.45
C MET A 73 -2.00 -0.45 7.33
N ASP A 74 -2.27 0.15 6.18
CA ASP A 74 -2.79 -0.56 5.01
C ASP A 74 -1.88 -1.72 4.57
N ALA A 75 -0.56 -1.50 4.55
CA ALA A 75 0.41 -2.56 4.23
C ALA A 75 0.37 -3.68 5.28
N TYR A 76 0.37 -3.31 6.56
CA TYR A 76 0.40 -4.25 7.68
C TYR A 76 -0.89 -5.08 7.74
N MET A 77 -2.05 -4.43 7.65
CA MET A 77 -3.36 -5.08 7.61
C MET A 77 -3.51 -5.98 6.37
N SER A 78 -2.89 -5.61 5.24
CA SER A 78 -2.86 -6.48 4.06
C SER A 78 -2.17 -7.81 4.35
N ILE A 79 -1.00 -7.77 5.02
CA ILE A 79 -0.27 -8.97 5.44
C ILE A 79 -1.11 -9.80 6.40
N ASP A 80 -1.74 -9.13 7.38
CA ASP A 80 -2.56 -9.76 8.39
C ASP A 80 -3.75 -10.50 7.76
N PHE A 81 -4.55 -9.80 6.96
CA PHE A 81 -5.68 -10.39 6.25
C PHE A 81 -5.26 -11.53 5.32
N ALA A 82 -4.13 -11.43 4.62
CA ALA A 82 -3.65 -12.53 3.78
C ALA A 82 -3.31 -13.78 4.59
N CYS A 83 -2.70 -13.62 5.77
CA CYS A 83 -2.42 -14.73 6.68
C CYS A 83 -3.70 -15.36 7.26
N MET A 84 -4.77 -14.59 7.41
CA MET A 84 -6.10 -15.11 7.77
C MET A 84 -6.85 -15.76 6.59
N GLY A 85 -6.29 -15.77 5.38
CA GLY A 85 -6.97 -16.25 4.17
C GLY A 85 -8.02 -15.26 3.62
N LEU A 86 -7.99 -14.01 4.07
CA LEU A 86 -8.88 -12.92 3.64
C LEU A 86 -8.31 -12.16 2.44
N TYR A 87 -7.99 -12.85 1.34
CA TYR A 87 -7.27 -12.25 0.21
C TYR A 87 -7.98 -11.06 -0.46
N LYS A 88 -9.32 -11.05 -0.46
CA LYS A 88 -10.10 -9.91 -0.95
C LYS A 88 -9.81 -8.65 -0.13
N GLN A 89 -9.96 -8.69 1.19
CA GLN A 89 -9.67 -7.56 2.08
C GLN A 89 -8.19 -7.20 2.02
N ALA A 90 -7.31 -8.20 1.94
CA ALA A 90 -5.88 -7.95 1.79
C ALA A 90 -5.57 -7.10 0.55
N ASN A 91 -6.19 -7.39 -0.60
CA ASN A 91 -6.04 -6.59 -1.83
C ASN A 91 -6.76 -5.23 -1.75
N ILE A 92 -7.86 -5.12 -0.99
CA ILE A 92 -8.52 -3.83 -0.71
C ILE A 92 -7.58 -2.91 0.07
N CYS A 93 -6.88 -3.42 1.10
CA CYS A 93 -5.86 -2.66 1.82
C CYS A 93 -4.71 -2.21 0.89
N LEU A 94 -4.26 -3.07 -0.03
CA LEU A 94 -3.25 -2.69 -1.04
C LEU A 94 -3.72 -1.54 -1.95
N ARG A 95 -5.01 -1.54 -2.32
CA ARG A 95 -5.61 -0.43 -3.08
C ARG A 95 -5.59 0.86 -2.28
N ALA A 96 -6.07 0.79 -1.03
CA ALA A 96 -6.07 1.93 -0.12
C ALA A 96 -4.65 2.49 0.07
N GLN A 97 -3.66 1.62 0.26
CA GLN A 97 -2.26 1.99 0.38
C GLN A 97 -1.77 2.82 -0.82
N LEU A 98 -2.08 2.36 -2.03
CA LEU A 98 -1.69 3.03 -3.28
C LEU A 98 -2.39 4.39 -3.42
N GLU A 99 -3.69 4.45 -3.15
CA GLU A 99 -4.46 5.70 -3.20
C GLU A 99 -3.94 6.73 -2.17
N THR A 100 -3.74 6.30 -0.93
CA THR A 100 -3.25 7.15 0.16
C THR A 100 -1.84 7.66 -0.13
N THR A 101 -1.00 6.86 -0.79
CA THR A 101 0.32 7.29 -1.26
C THR A 101 0.23 8.40 -2.32
N LEU A 102 -0.68 8.26 -3.28
CA LEU A 102 -0.92 9.30 -4.28
C LEU A 102 -1.45 10.58 -3.61
N ARG A 103 -2.41 10.46 -2.68
CA ARG A 103 -2.92 11.59 -1.88
C ARG A 103 -1.81 12.30 -1.13
N LEU A 104 -0.89 11.55 -0.51
CA LEU A 104 0.25 12.13 0.21
C LEU A 104 1.10 13.03 -0.69
N VAL A 105 1.47 12.57 -1.89
CA VAL A 105 2.24 13.39 -2.82
C VAL A 105 1.43 14.61 -3.29
N TYR A 106 0.16 14.43 -3.64
CA TYR A 106 -0.71 15.53 -4.09
C TYR A 106 -0.87 16.62 -3.01
N PHE A 107 -1.33 16.24 -1.82
CA PHE A 107 -1.57 17.17 -0.72
C PHE A 107 -0.31 17.83 -0.17
N SER A 108 0.87 17.25 -0.42
CA SER A 108 2.14 17.88 -0.03
C SER A 108 2.38 19.24 -0.68
N THR A 109 1.73 19.51 -1.81
CA THR A 109 1.78 20.79 -2.54
C THR A 109 0.43 21.50 -2.62
N HIS A 110 -0.66 20.85 -2.19
CA HIS A 110 -2.05 21.33 -2.26
C HIS A 110 -2.65 21.43 -0.84
N ARG A 111 -2.12 22.36 -0.03
CA ARG A 111 -2.47 22.46 1.39
C ARG A 111 -3.92 22.92 1.63
N VAL A 112 -4.50 23.70 0.73
CA VAL A 112 -5.88 24.16 0.86
C VAL A 112 -6.83 22.97 0.65
N GLU A 113 -6.58 22.19 -0.39
CA GLU A 113 -7.30 20.95 -0.70
C GLU A 113 -7.15 19.91 0.39
N PHE A 114 -5.98 19.83 1.02
CA PHE A 114 -5.78 18.95 2.16
C PHE A 114 -6.68 19.32 3.35
N LYS A 115 -6.75 20.60 3.72
CA LYS A 115 -7.63 21.07 4.82
C LYS A 115 -9.10 20.83 4.53
N TRP A 116 -9.47 21.01 3.28
CA TRP A 116 -10.82 20.73 2.84
C TRP A 116 -11.16 19.23 2.88
N TRP A 117 -10.22 18.36 2.50
CA TRP A 117 -10.34 16.91 2.62
C TRP A 117 -10.48 16.49 4.10
N GLN A 118 -9.64 17.03 4.99
CA GLN A 118 -9.71 16.76 6.43
C GLN A 118 -11.05 17.17 7.06
N SER A 119 -11.68 18.23 6.55
CA SER A 119 -12.98 18.70 7.04
C SER A 119 -14.18 18.01 6.36
N GLY A 120 -13.94 17.02 5.50
CA GLY A 120 -15.00 16.34 4.74
C GLY A 120 -15.74 17.27 3.78
N SER A 121 -15.17 18.43 3.47
CA SER A 121 -15.83 19.46 2.66
C SER A 121 -15.63 19.26 1.15
N GLU A 122 -15.17 18.09 0.70
CA GLU A 122 -14.73 17.78 -0.68
C GLU A 122 -15.72 18.12 -1.81
N TRP A 123 -16.97 18.43 -1.47
CA TRP A 123 -18.07 18.79 -2.38
C TRP A 123 -17.77 19.97 -3.32
N TYR A 124 -16.81 20.86 -3.01
CA TYR A 124 -16.41 21.97 -3.91
C TYR A 124 -15.59 21.52 -5.13
N LEU A 125 -15.17 20.25 -5.23
CA LEU A 125 -14.42 19.72 -6.39
C LEU A 125 -15.32 19.28 -7.56
N GLY A 126 -16.64 19.16 -7.36
CA GLY A 126 -17.61 18.70 -8.36
C GLY A 126 -17.40 17.24 -8.82
N ASP A 127 -17.95 16.87 -9.98
CA ASP A 127 -17.83 15.53 -10.63
C ASP A 127 -16.41 15.18 -11.11
N LYS A 128 -15.43 16.06 -10.87
CA LYS A 128 -14.03 15.75 -11.15
C LYS A 128 -13.57 14.81 -10.06
N ASP A 129 -13.65 13.52 -10.35
CA ASP A 129 -12.95 12.48 -9.60
C ASP A 129 -11.44 12.76 -9.67
N VAL A 130 -10.98 13.61 -8.75
CA VAL A 130 -9.57 14.00 -8.56
C VAL A 130 -8.74 12.77 -8.20
N TRP A 131 -9.38 11.64 -7.88
CA TRP A 131 -8.77 10.46 -7.30
C TRP A 131 -8.63 9.32 -8.34
N GLY A 132 -9.60 9.16 -9.25
CA GLY A 132 -9.56 8.21 -10.37
C GLY A 132 -9.00 8.76 -11.69
N LYS A 133 -9.09 10.08 -11.93
CA LYS A 133 -8.44 10.79 -13.06
C LYS A 133 -7.22 11.62 -12.64
N GLY A 134 -6.93 11.71 -11.34
CA GLY A 134 -5.83 12.47 -10.73
C GLY A 134 -4.41 12.13 -11.19
N TYR A 135 -4.25 11.01 -11.89
CA TYR A 135 -2.97 10.60 -12.49
C TYR A 135 -2.37 11.66 -13.44
N ILE A 136 -3.19 12.55 -14.00
CA ILE A 136 -2.72 13.63 -14.87
C ILE A 136 -1.79 14.59 -14.12
N TYR A 137 -2.08 14.90 -12.85
CA TYR A 137 -1.24 15.81 -12.05
C TYR A 137 0.21 15.31 -11.98
N PHE A 138 0.38 14.01 -11.73
CA PHE A 138 1.70 13.42 -11.58
C PHE A 138 2.50 13.41 -12.89
N LYS A 139 1.83 13.33 -14.05
CA LYS A 139 2.48 13.52 -15.36
C LYS A 139 3.04 14.92 -15.56
N LEU A 140 2.59 15.92 -14.79
CA LEU A 140 3.11 17.28 -14.86
C LEU A 140 4.40 17.47 -14.06
N LEU A 141 4.66 16.59 -13.08
CA LEU A 141 5.86 16.65 -12.25
C LEU A 141 7.11 16.31 -13.07
N LYS A 142 8.14 17.16 -12.94
CA LYS A 142 9.38 17.06 -13.72
C LYS A 142 10.05 15.70 -13.51
N GLU A 143 10.14 15.25 -12.27
CA GLU A 143 10.83 14.03 -11.89
C GLU A 143 10.14 12.78 -12.44
N PHE A 144 8.80 12.81 -12.52
CA PHE A 144 8.03 11.75 -13.16
C PHE A 144 8.23 11.74 -14.66
N LYS A 145 8.24 12.91 -15.32
CA LYS A 145 8.58 13.00 -16.74
C LYS A 145 9.96 12.43 -17.01
N GLU A 146 10.97 12.87 -16.26
CA GLU A 146 12.36 12.40 -16.37
C GLU A 146 12.50 10.88 -16.14
N PHE A 147 11.69 10.30 -15.26
CA PHE A 147 11.62 8.85 -15.05
C PHE A 147 11.03 8.09 -16.25
N ASP A 148 10.11 8.72 -16.99
CA ASP A 148 9.39 8.12 -18.12
C ASP A 148 9.93 8.52 -19.52
N VAL A 149 10.92 9.43 -19.62
CA VAL A 149 11.48 9.91 -20.92
C VAL A 149 11.87 8.78 -21.87
N ALA A 150 12.30 7.62 -21.36
CA ALA A 150 12.74 6.49 -22.19
C ALA A 150 11.60 5.58 -22.69
N ARG A 151 10.39 5.64 -22.10
CA ARG A 151 9.33 4.64 -22.34
C ARG A 151 7.89 5.19 -22.41
N SER A 152 7.72 6.52 -22.52
CA SER A 152 6.43 7.18 -22.79
C SER A 152 5.27 6.73 -21.89
N ASP A 153 5.22 7.23 -20.65
CA ASP A 153 4.13 7.01 -19.68
C ASP A 153 3.96 5.56 -19.16
N GLU A 154 5.00 4.72 -19.23
CA GLU A 154 4.94 3.32 -18.78
C GLU A 154 4.58 3.21 -17.29
N LEU A 155 5.17 4.04 -16.42
CA LEU A 155 4.90 3.99 -14.97
C LEU A 155 3.42 4.21 -14.67
N PHE A 156 2.82 5.25 -15.25
CA PHE A 156 1.42 5.56 -15.02
C PHE A 156 0.48 4.55 -15.65
N SER A 157 0.83 4.03 -16.83
CA SER A 157 0.07 2.97 -17.46
C SER A 157 0.05 1.71 -16.59
N GLU A 158 1.20 1.34 -16.02
CA GLU A 158 1.33 0.24 -15.08
C GLU A 158 0.53 0.48 -13.80
N ILE A 159 0.69 1.63 -13.14
CA ILE A 159 -0.07 2.00 -11.93
C ILE A 159 -1.57 1.96 -12.21
N ARG A 160 -2.03 2.52 -13.33
CA ARG A 160 -3.46 2.53 -13.70
C ARG A 160 -3.99 1.12 -13.96
N THR A 161 -3.23 0.30 -14.66
CA THR A 161 -3.60 -1.10 -14.92
C THR A 161 -3.69 -1.88 -13.62
N PHE A 162 -2.71 -1.66 -12.73
CA PHE A 162 -2.65 -2.32 -11.44
C PHE A 162 -3.74 -1.84 -10.48
N TYR A 163 -4.07 -0.55 -10.48
CA TYR A 163 -5.20 0.00 -9.75
C TYR A 163 -6.53 -0.62 -10.20
N LYS A 164 -6.74 -0.81 -11.52
CA LYS A 164 -7.91 -1.52 -12.04
C LYS A 164 -7.95 -2.97 -11.56
N LEU A 165 -6.81 -3.67 -11.59
CA LEU A 165 -6.68 -5.02 -11.03
C LEU A 165 -7.13 -5.06 -9.56
N LEU A 166 -6.64 -4.15 -8.73
CA LEU A 166 -7.02 -4.07 -7.32
C LEU A 166 -8.51 -3.70 -7.14
N SER A 167 -9.03 -2.84 -8.00
CA SER A 167 -10.44 -2.42 -8.00
C SER A 167 -11.39 -3.59 -8.30
N HIS A 168 -10.96 -4.60 -9.07
CA HIS A 168 -11.76 -5.82 -9.27
C HIS A 168 -12.01 -6.59 -7.96
N TYR A 169 -11.10 -6.53 -6.98
CA TYR A 169 -11.34 -7.13 -5.66
C TYR A 169 -12.39 -6.36 -4.84
N VAL A 170 -12.61 -5.08 -5.14
CA VAL A 170 -13.63 -4.26 -4.48
C VAL A 170 -14.99 -4.54 -5.11
N HIS A 171 -15.06 -4.40 -6.45
CA HIS A 171 -16.31 -4.53 -7.21
C HIS A 171 -16.74 -5.99 -7.45
N SER A 172 -15.95 -6.95 -6.98
CA SER A 172 -16.33 -8.35 -6.77
C SER A 172 -16.83 -9.07 -8.04
N SER A 173 -15.92 -9.74 -8.76
CA SER A 173 -16.32 -10.84 -9.65
C SER A 173 -16.50 -12.13 -8.84
N MET A 174 -17.34 -13.08 -9.30
CA MET A 174 -17.58 -14.35 -8.61
C MET A 174 -16.28 -15.11 -8.26
N GLY A 175 -15.25 -14.99 -9.11
CA GLY A 175 -13.92 -15.57 -8.87
C GLY A 175 -13.10 -14.92 -7.74
N SER A 176 -13.52 -13.77 -7.23
CA SER A 176 -12.87 -13.06 -6.11
C SER A 176 -13.62 -13.21 -4.78
N PHE A 177 -14.67 -14.05 -4.75
CA PHE A 177 -15.44 -14.31 -3.55
C PHE A 177 -14.62 -15.14 -2.56
N GLN A 178 -14.72 -14.78 -1.29
CA GLN A 178 -14.02 -15.47 -0.20
C GLN A 178 -14.70 -16.78 0.20
N THR A 179 -16.00 -16.85 -0.11
CA THR A 179 -16.85 -17.99 0.11
C THR A 179 -16.87 -18.86 -1.14
N LYS A 180 -16.98 -20.17 -0.94
CA LYS A 180 -17.18 -21.15 -2.01
C LYS A 180 -18.58 -21.78 -1.85
N PRO A 181 -19.17 -22.40 -2.89
CA PRO A 181 -20.51 -23.00 -2.79
C PRO A 181 -20.69 -23.96 -1.61
N ASN A 182 -19.61 -24.62 -1.18
CA ASN A 182 -19.59 -25.55 -0.05
C ASN A 182 -18.95 -24.98 1.24
N ARG A 183 -18.65 -23.68 1.28
CA ARG A 183 -17.90 -23.08 2.40
C ARG A 183 -18.16 -21.59 2.57
N ILE A 184 -18.77 -21.24 3.69
CA ILE A 184 -19.02 -19.84 4.08
C ILE A 184 -17.77 -19.21 4.73
N SER A 185 -16.92 -19.99 5.39
CA SER A 185 -15.71 -19.45 6.04
C SER A 185 -14.55 -19.26 5.05
N PRO A 186 -13.76 -18.18 5.17
CA PRO A 186 -12.48 -18.05 4.48
C PRO A 186 -11.55 -19.24 4.80
N LYS A 187 -10.69 -19.58 3.85
CA LYS A 187 -9.64 -20.59 4.03
C LYS A 187 -8.36 -20.09 3.40
N TYR A 188 -7.25 -20.39 4.04
CA TYR A 188 -5.94 -20.27 3.41
C TYR A 188 -5.87 -21.12 2.13
N GLU A 189 -5.41 -20.49 1.04
CA GLU A 189 -5.22 -21.13 -0.26
C GLU A 189 -3.84 -20.72 -0.81
N PRO A 190 -2.90 -21.68 -1.01
CA PRO A 190 -1.52 -21.37 -1.38
C PRO A 190 -1.38 -20.50 -2.63
N ASP A 191 -2.17 -20.78 -3.67
CA ASP A 191 -2.10 -20.06 -4.94
C ASP A 191 -2.57 -18.60 -4.79
N GLU A 192 -3.62 -18.38 -3.99
CA GLU A 192 -4.09 -17.03 -3.68
C GLU A 192 -3.10 -16.27 -2.80
N PHE A 193 -2.39 -16.95 -1.88
CA PHE A 193 -1.30 -16.34 -1.13
C PHE A 193 -0.15 -15.89 -2.05
N VAL A 194 0.25 -16.73 -3.00
CA VAL A 194 1.31 -16.40 -3.97
C VAL A 194 0.89 -15.21 -4.84
N LYS A 195 -0.36 -15.21 -5.32
CA LYS A 195 -0.92 -14.11 -6.11
C LYS A 195 -0.98 -12.80 -5.31
N TRP A 196 -1.51 -12.85 -4.08
CA TRP A 196 -1.52 -11.69 -3.19
C TRP A 196 -0.11 -11.18 -2.90
N LYS A 197 0.86 -12.06 -2.62
CA LYS A 197 2.25 -11.67 -2.38
C LYS A 197 2.84 -10.93 -3.58
N SER A 198 2.58 -11.41 -4.80
CA SER A 198 2.98 -10.69 -6.02
C SER A 198 2.38 -9.29 -6.04
N ASN A 199 1.08 -9.19 -5.77
CA ASN A 199 0.40 -7.90 -5.73
C ASN A 199 0.97 -6.96 -4.65
N PHE A 200 1.27 -7.50 -3.46
CA PHE A 200 1.89 -6.77 -2.37
C PHE A 200 3.23 -6.18 -2.79
N ASN A 201 4.08 -7.00 -3.41
CA ASN A 201 5.39 -6.56 -3.91
C ASN A 201 5.27 -5.47 -4.98
N ASP A 202 4.31 -5.59 -5.89
CA ASP A 202 4.04 -4.56 -6.90
C ASP A 202 3.55 -3.25 -6.26
N VAL A 203 2.68 -3.30 -5.26
CA VAL A 203 2.29 -2.09 -4.51
C VAL A 203 3.48 -1.48 -3.79
N GLN A 204 4.30 -2.27 -3.08
CA GLN A 204 5.48 -1.72 -2.40
C GLN A 204 6.46 -1.08 -3.38
N LYS A 205 6.63 -1.66 -4.57
CA LYS A 205 7.41 -1.07 -5.67
C LYS A 205 6.81 0.28 -6.07
N PHE A 206 5.54 0.33 -6.45
CA PHE A 206 4.91 1.58 -6.92
C PHE A 206 4.90 2.65 -5.84
N VAL A 207 4.54 2.31 -4.60
CA VAL A 207 4.52 3.24 -3.47
C VAL A 207 5.90 3.88 -3.27
N ASN A 208 6.96 3.07 -3.20
CA ASN A 208 8.30 3.62 -2.97
C ASN A 208 8.84 4.43 -4.17
N VAL A 209 8.47 4.06 -5.40
CA VAL A 209 8.80 4.84 -6.61
C VAL A 209 8.06 6.19 -6.60
N ILE A 210 6.76 6.19 -6.33
CA ILE A 210 5.94 7.40 -6.24
C ILE A 210 6.48 8.35 -5.16
N LEU A 211 6.84 7.81 -3.98
CA LEU A 211 7.43 8.61 -2.90
C LEU A 211 8.81 9.16 -3.27
N ALA A 212 9.67 8.34 -3.89
CA ALA A 212 10.99 8.79 -4.33
C ALA A 212 10.91 9.92 -5.37
N LEU A 213 10.00 9.84 -6.33
CA LEU A 213 9.80 10.86 -7.34
C LEU A 213 9.07 12.09 -6.79
N GLY A 214 7.95 11.89 -6.09
CA GLY A 214 7.13 12.97 -5.52
C GLY A 214 7.84 13.77 -4.43
N PHE A 215 8.81 13.18 -3.76
CA PHE A 215 9.64 13.82 -2.73
C PHE A 215 11.13 13.81 -3.09
N ALA A 216 11.46 13.92 -4.38
CA ALA A 216 12.82 13.81 -4.92
C ALA A 216 13.86 14.64 -4.15
N GLU A 217 13.58 15.91 -3.85
CA GLU A 217 14.51 16.74 -3.08
C GLU A 217 14.81 16.15 -1.69
N THR A 218 13.79 15.67 -0.99
CA THR A 218 13.94 15.07 0.34
C THR A 218 14.65 13.70 0.27
N PHE A 219 14.34 12.92 -0.78
CA PHE A 219 14.98 11.64 -1.01
C PHE A 219 16.47 11.80 -1.38
N LYS A 220 16.81 12.71 -2.29
CA LYS A 220 18.20 13.03 -2.68
C LYS A 220 19.03 13.56 -1.51
N ALA A 221 18.43 14.37 -0.64
CA ALA A 221 19.10 14.89 0.55
C ALA A 221 19.27 13.85 1.68
N SER A 222 18.68 12.66 1.56
CA SER A 222 18.88 11.58 2.53
C SER A 222 20.26 10.95 2.40
N ASP A 223 20.79 10.41 3.50
CA ASP A 223 22.06 9.68 3.46
C ASP A 223 21.95 8.40 2.61
N ILE A 224 23.10 7.93 2.12
CA ILE A 224 23.21 6.77 1.22
C ILE A 224 22.61 5.50 1.86
N SER A 225 22.73 5.32 3.18
CA SER A 225 22.18 4.14 3.86
C SER A 225 20.65 4.16 3.81
N THR A 226 20.04 5.31 4.08
CA THR A 226 18.59 5.51 3.93
C THR A 226 18.13 5.26 2.50
N GLN A 227 18.81 5.84 1.50
CA GLN A 227 18.47 5.65 0.09
C GLN A 227 18.55 4.19 -0.32
N ARG A 228 19.61 3.47 0.08
CA ARG A 228 19.75 2.02 -0.19
C ARG A 228 18.64 1.20 0.45
N LYS A 229 18.27 1.49 1.70
CA LYS A 229 17.17 0.78 2.38
C LYS A 229 15.84 0.95 1.65
N ILE A 230 15.53 2.17 1.19
CA ILE A 230 14.33 2.45 0.39
C ILE A 230 14.39 1.71 -0.94
N LEU A 231 15.51 1.82 -1.67
CA LEU A 231 15.66 1.17 -2.98
C LEU A 231 15.63 -0.35 -2.88
N LYS A 232 16.09 -0.96 -1.77
CA LYS A 232 16.05 -2.42 -1.57
C LYS A 232 14.62 -2.99 -1.57
N VAL A 233 13.61 -2.19 -1.22
CA VAL A 233 12.20 -2.61 -1.27
C VAL A 233 11.70 -2.75 -2.71
N ILE A 234 12.32 -2.04 -3.66
CA ILE A 234 12.01 -2.08 -5.08
C ILE A 234 12.75 -3.28 -5.71
N GLU A 235 12.07 -4.41 -5.81
CA GLU A 235 12.66 -5.65 -6.34
C GLU A 235 13.07 -5.56 -7.82
N ASN A 236 12.44 -4.67 -8.59
CA ASN A 236 12.71 -4.49 -10.01
C ASN A 236 13.96 -3.61 -10.23
N ASN A 237 15.02 -4.20 -10.81
CA ASN A 237 16.28 -3.51 -11.09
C ASN A 237 16.14 -2.37 -12.12
N ASP A 238 15.31 -2.53 -13.15
CA ASP A 238 15.07 -1.48 -14.14
C ASP A 238 14.50 -0.23 -13.48
N TYR A 239 13.54 -0.39 -12.58
CA TYR A 239 12.98 0.71 -11.79
C TYR A 239 14.02 1.40 -10.90
N LYS A 240 14.87 0.62 -10.22
CA LYS A 240 15.98 1.19 -9.41
C LYS A 240 16.94 1.99 -10.28
N ASP A 241 17.30 1.48 -11.45
CA ASP A 241 18.23 2.14 -12.37
C ASP A 241 17.62 3.38 -13.04
N ARG A 242 16.32 3.35 -13.33
CA ARG A 242 15.56 4.52 -13.79
C ARG A 242 15.51 5.60 -12.70
N LEU A 243 15.20 5.25 -11.45
CA LEU A 243 15.21 6.20 -10.32
C LEU A 243 16.59 6.82 -10.12
N ARG A 244 17.66 6.02 -10.20
CA ARG A 244 19.03 6.53 -10.08
C ARG A 244 19.36 7.55 -11.16
N ARG A 245 18.98 7.26 -12.41
CA ARG A 245 19.22 8.15 -13.54
C ARG A 245 18.37 9.43 -13.44
N SER A 246 17.06 9.31 -13.23
CA SER A 246 16.16 10.45 -13.19
C SER A 246 16.45 11.39 -12.01
N LEU A 247 16.85 10.84 -10.86
CA LEU A 247 17.15 11.63 -9.66
C LEU A 247 18.64 11.93 -9.50
N ASN A 248 19.49 11.53 -10.44
CA ASN A 248 20.95 11.68 -10.40
C ASN A 248 21.57 11.19 -9.07
N LEU A 249 21.17 10.00 -8.61
CA LEU A 249 21.59 9.45 -7.31
C LEU A 249 23.03 8.92 -7.37
N ARG A 250 23.87 9.41 -6.46
CA ARG A 250 25.27 8.97 -6.32
C ARG A 250 25.40 7.83 -5.31
N ILE A 251 24.82 6.66 -5.63
CA ILE A 251 24.88 5.48 -4.76
C ILE A 251 25.88 4.47 -5.33
N PRO A 252 27.04 4.23 -4.69
CA PRO A 252 28.04 3.29 -5.19
C PRO A 252 27.55 1.83 -5.06
N GLY A 253 27.91 0.96 -6.01
CA GLY A 253 27.68 -0.50 -5.97
C GLY A 253 26.28 -0.99 -6.41
N ARG A 254 26.13 -2.32 -6.50
CA ARG A 254 24.82 -2.98 -6.72
C ARG A 254 23.96 -2.90 -5.45
N ILE A 255 22.65 -2.66 -5.60
CA ILE A 255 21.63 -2.60 -4.54
C ILE A 255 20.71 -3.79 -4.65
#